data_AF-A0A147JYU6-F1
#
_entry.id   AF-A0A147JYU6-F1
#
_cell.length_a   1.000
_cell.length_b   1.000
_cell.length_c   1.000
_cell.angle_alpha   90.00
_cell.angle_beta   90.00
_cell.angle_gamma   90.00
#
_symmetry.space_group_name_H-M   'P 1'
#
loop_
_entity.id
_entity.type
_entity.pdbx_description
1 polymer ?
#
loop_
_entity_poly.entity_id
_entity_poly.type
_entity_poly.pdbx_seq_one_letter_code
_entity_poly.pdbx_strand_id
1 'polypeptide(L)'
;MRVPLIATAALIVALAALVVSGSAGEELLPFTIGSAAAAVLVAFAAIYQSRKPRVEIEHVPIEDFSLWTDIGEPAAGLRRLGGGQTESAFRITSADLSSLASNAGLLSERLSILIGRHGFDELTRSKLHRNAHSLLEGISSIVKKMRSGEDRSTENVQRLLDSIEGCAAQSDRIANKLYDSQREKSEIIRTYTDPLRRAAEKLSRDLRLANTNLRNYLKGAEEAAAS
;
A
#
# COMPACT_ATOMS: atom_id res chain seq x y z
N MET A 1 22.64 15.48 23.72
CA MET A 1 21.41 15.08 24.45
C MET A 1 20.85 16.29 25.17
N ARG A 2 19.66 16.79 24.80
CA ARG A 2 19.00 17.87 25.53
C ARG A 2 18.18 17.24 26.65
N VAL A 3 18.57 17.45 27.90
CA VAL A 3 17.78 17.00 29.06
C VAL A 3 16.49 17.84 29.11
N PRO A 4 15.30 17.23 29.21
CA PRO A 4 14.05 17.99 29.25
C PRO A 4 14.04 18.91 30.47
N LEU A 5 13.71 20.20 30.27
CA LEU A 5 13.66 21.24 31.30
C LEU A 5 12.85 20.84 32.55
N ILE A 6 11.83 20.00 32.35
CA ILE A 6 10.98 19.46 33.42
C ILE A 6 11.75 18.48 34.30
N ALA A 7 12.63 17.65 33.73
CA ALA A 7 13.44 16.71 34.51
C ALA A 7 14.55 17.43 35.29
N THR A 8 15.17 18.47 34.73
CA THR A 8 16.11 19.32 35.46
C THR A 8 15.42 20.09 36.59
N ALA A 9 14.26 20.68 36.34
CA ALA A 9 13.48 21.35 37.40
C ALA A 9 13.08 20.39 38.52
N ALA A 10 12.58 19.20 38.20
CA ALA A 10 12.21 18.19 39.20
C ALA A 10 13.42 17.72 40.03
N LEU A 11 14.59 17.57 39.41
CA LEU A 11 15.81 17.14 40.10
C LEU A 11 16.38 18.24 41.00
N ILE A 12 16.27 19.51 40.60
CA ILE A 12 16.62 20.67 41.43
C ILE A 12 15.69 20.75 42.66
N VAL A 13 14.38 20.53 42.48
CA VAL A 13 13.40 20.51 43.59
C VAL A 13 13.71 19.36 44.55
N ALA A 14 14.04 18.17 44.04
CA ALA A 14 14.43 17.03 44.88
C ALA A 14 15.70 17.33 45.70
N LEU A 15 16.70 17.97 45.08
CA LEU A 15 17.95 18.32 45.76
C LEU A 15 17.74 19.39 46.84
N ALA A 16 16.91 20.40 46.56
CA ALA A 16 16.53 21.41 47.54
C ALA A 16 15.78 20.82 48.74
N ALA A 17 14.84 19.91 48.50
CA ALA A 17 14.10 19.22 49.57
C ALA A 17 15.04 18.36 50.46
N LEU A 18 16.06 17.74 49.86
CA LEU A 18 17.02 16.90 50.57
C LEU A 18 17.99 17.72 51.42
N VAL A 19 18.42 18.89 50.93
CA VAL A 19 19.23 19.86 51.69
C VAL A 19 18.45 20.43 52.88
N VAL A 20 17.16 20.76 52.69
CA VAL A 20 16.28 21.24 53.78
C VAL A 20 16.02 20.13 54.80
N SER A 21 15.97 18.86 54.39
CA SER A 21 15.81 17.73 55.31
C SER A 21 17.03 17.49 56.21
N GLY A 22 18.23 17.96 55.82
CA GLY A 22 19.43 17.86 56.65
C GLY A 22 19.51 18.91 57.76
N SER A 23 18.73 19.99 57.65
CA SER A 23 18.68 21.08 58.63
C SER A 23 17.37 21.14 59.44
N ALA A 24 16.32 20.47 58.98
CA ALA A 24 15.06 20.33 59.70
C ALA A 24 15.10 19.13 60.65
N GLY A 25 14.81 19.34 61.93
CA GLY A 25 14.82 18.30 62.96
C GLY A 25 13.87 17.13 62.68
N GLU A 26 13.98 16.08 63.51
CA GLU A 26 13.44 14.73 63.29
C GLU A 26 11.94 14.65 62.93
N GLU A 27 11.14 15.68 63.26
CA GLU A 27 9.69 15.72 63.02
C GLU A 27 9.29 15.91 61.55
N LEU A 28 10.16 16.44 60.68
CA LEU A 28 9.85 16.75 59.26
C LEU A 28 10.35 15.70 58.26
N LEU A 29 11.15 14.73 58.73
CA LEU A 29 11.73 13.64 57.93
C LEU A 29 10.74 12.85 57.05
N PRO A 30 9.54 12.44 57.51
CA PRO A 30 8.66 11.62 56.66
C PRO A 30 8.08 12.41 55.47
N PHE A 31 7.81 13.70 55.65
CA PHE A 31 7.30 14.57 54.59
C PHE A 31 8.37 14.89 53.54
N THR A 32 9.62 15.14 53.97
CA THR A 32 10.73 15.43 53.05
C THR A 32 11.08 14.20 52.21
N ILE A 33 11.14 13.00 52.82
CA ILE A 33 11.39 11.73 52.12
C ILE A 33 10.27 11.46 51.10
N GLY A 34 9.00 11.68 51.48
CA GLY A 34 7.86 11.51 50.57
C GLY A 34 7.93 12.44 49.36
N SER A 35 8.26 13.71 49.58
CA SER A 35 8.38 14.70 48.49
C SER A 35 9.55 14.39 47.54
N ALA A 36 10.69 13.94 48.07
CA ALA A 36 11.84 13.54 47.28
C ALA A 36 11.54 12.30 46.42
N ALA A 37 10.86 11.29 47.00
CA ALA A 37 10.44 10.10 46.26
C ALA A 37 9.47 10.45 45.11
N ALA A 38 8.51 11.34 45.36
CA ALA A 38 7.58 11.80 44.33
C ALA A 38 8.30 12.56 43.20
N ALA A 39 9.26 13.43 43.53
CA ALA A 39 10.06 14.15 42.54
C ALA A 39 10.92 13.20 41.68
N VAL A 40 11.50 12.17 42.29
CA VAL A 40 12.24 11.11 41.58
C VAL A 40 11.32 10.34 40.64
N LEU A 41 10.11 9.97 41.07
CA LEU A 41 9.13 9.30 40.20
C LEU A 41 8.72 10.17 39.00
N VAL A 42 8.51 11.47 39.20
CA VAL A 42 8.23 12.42 38.11
C VAL A 42 9.42 12.53 37.16
N ALA A 43 10.65 12.57 37.67
CA ALA A 43 11.85 12.58 36.84
C ALA A 43 11.98 11.28 36.02
N PHE A 44 11.75 10.11 36.63
CA PHE A 44 11.73 8.83 35.93
C PHE A 44 10.62 8.78 34.87
N ALA A 45 9.41 9.25 35.17
CA ALA A 45 8.31 9.32 34.23
C ALA A 45 8.62 10.26 33.06
N ALA A 46 9.22 11.43 33.32
CA ALA A 46 9.63 12.39 32.30
C ALA A 46 10.76 11.83 31.42
N ILE A 47 11.75 11.14 32.01
CA ILE A 47 12.82 10.47 31.26
C ILE A 47 12.24 9.31 30.44
N TYR A 48 11.30 8.53 30.99
CA TYR A 48 10.64 7.44 30.28
C TYR A 48 9.80 7.96 29.10
N GLN A 49 9.07 9.05 29.28
CA GLN A 49 8.36 9.75 28.20
C GLN A 49 9.32 10.37 27.17
N SER A 50 10.49 10.83 27.59
CA SER A 50 11.52 11.37 26.69
C SER A 50 12.30 10.27 25.95
N ARG A 51 12.32 9.06 26.51
CA ARG A 51 12.87 7.85 25.88
C ARG A 51 11.85 7.10 25.03
N LYS A 52 10.55 7.41 25.11
CA LYS A 52 9.66 7.04 24.01
C LYS A 52 10.26 7.69 22.78
N PRO A 53 10.70 6.91 21.77
CA PRO A 53 11.22 7.50 20.56
C PRO A 53 10.14 8.47 20.09
N ARG A 54 10.49 9.76 19.99
CA ARG A 54 9.70 10.65 19.15
C ARG A 54 9.58 9.89 17.84
N VAL A 55 8.36 9.66 17.40
CA VAL A 55 8.10 9.16 16.05
C VAL A 55 8.64 10.28 15.16
N GLU A 56 9.94 10.25 14.88
CA GLU A 56 10.49 10.85 13.69
C GLU A 56 9.72 10.16 12.60
N ILE A 57 8.71 10.86 12.10
CA ILE A 57 8.04 10.50 10.86
C ILE A 57 9.15 10.68 9.83
N GLU A 58 9.95 9.64 9.66
CA GLU A 58 10.82 9.46 8.52
C GLU A 58 9.87 9.64 7.34
N HIS A 59 9.92 10.83 6.72
CA HIS A 59 8.96 11.22 5.69
C HIS A 59 9.09 10.19 4.59
N VAL A 60 8.11 9.29 4.50
CA VAL A 60 7.95 8.45 3.33
C VAL A 60 7.82 9.45 2.17
N PRO A 61 8.62 9.36 1.10
CA PRO A 61 8.41 10.23 -0.04
C PRO A 61 6.95 10.09 -0.47
N ILE A 62 6.21 11.20 -0.50
CA ILE A 62 4.82 11.23 -0.98
C ILE A 62 4.84 10.63 -2.37
N GLU A 63 4.06 9.57 -2.57
CA GLU A 63 4.23 8.68 -3.72
C GLU A 63 4.07 9.43 -5.04
N ASP A 64 5.17 9.50 -5.80
CA ASP A 64 5.14 9.96 -7.17
C ASP A 64 4.83 8.77 -8.08
N PHE A 65 3.62 8.77 -8.63
CA PHE A 65 3.16 7.87 -9.69
C PHE A 65 3.54 8.39 -11.09
N SER A 66 4.57 9.24 -11.21
CA SER A 66 5.10 9.70 -12.50
C SER A 66 5.48 8.55 -13.46
N LEU A 67 5.85 7.38 -12.92
CA LEU A 67 6.13 6.17 -13.69
C LEU A 67 4.89 5.32 -14.02
N TRP A 68 3.70 5.72 -13.54
CA TRP A 68 2.45 5.03 -13.86
C TRP A 68 2.14 5.19 -15.34
N THR A 69 2.11 4.09 -16.06
CA THR A 69 1.82 4.11 -17.49
C THR A 69 0.33 4.39 -17.69
N ASP A 70 0.01 5.53 -18.31
CA ASP A 70 -1.34 5.85 -18.72
C ASP A 70 -1.64 5.28 -20.11
N ILE A 71 -2.42 4.21 -20.15
CA ILE A 71 -2.76 3.48 -21.38
C ILE A 71 -3.98 4.14 -22.08
N GLY A 72 -4.66 5.08 -21.41
CA GLY A 72 -5.87 5.70 -21.92
C GLY A 72 -7.03 4.69 -21.94
N GLU A 73 -7.34 4.15 -23.12
CA GLU A 73 -8.39 3.14 -23.30
C GLU A 73 -7.78 1.79 -23.70
N PRO A 74 -7.59 0.85 -22.75
CA PRO A 74 -7.01 -0.46 -23.02
C PRO A 74 -7.71 -1.21 -24.15
N ALA A 75 -6.91 -1.77 -25.05
CA ALA A 75 -7.33 -2.51 -26.23
C ALA A 75 -8.22 -1.70 -27.21
N ALA A 76 -8.21 -0.37 -27.17
CA ALA A 76 -8.94 0.46 -28.14
C ALA A 76 -8.47 0.25 -29.60
N GLY A 77 -7.21 -0.21 -29.77
CA GLY A 77 -6.67 -0.58 -31.08
C GLY A 77 -7.44 -1.70 -31.78
N LEU A 78 -8.21 -2.52 -31.05
CA LEU A 78 -9.05 -3.57 -31.61
C LEU A 78 -10.13 -3.05 -32.55
N ARG A 79 -10.61 -1.81 -32.34
CA ARG A 79 -11.64 -1.18 -33.19
C ARG A 79 -11.20 -0.96 -34.63
N ARG A 80 -9.88 -0.94 -34.87
CA ARG A 80 -9.28 -0.72 -36.20
C ARG A 80 -8.96 -2.03 -36.92
N LEU A 81 -9.12 -3.17 -36.24
CA LEU A 81 -8.88 -4.48 -36.84
C LEU A 81 -10.13 -4.97 -37.57
N GLY A 82 -9.92 -5.55 -38.75
CA GLY A 82 -10.97 -6.27 -39.46
C GLY A 82 -11.29 -7.61 -38.79
N GLY A 83 -12.50 -8.13 -39.01
CA GLY A 83 -12.90 -9.45 -38.55
C GLY A 83 -11.92 -10.53 -39.00
N GLY A 84 -11.61 -11.48 -38.12
CA GLY A 84 -10.67 -12.58 -38.38
C GLY A 84 -9.20 -12.31 -38.07
N GLN A 85 -8.80 -11.08 -37.70
CA GLN A 85 -7.41 -10.78 -37.30
C GLN A 85 -7.11 -11.11 -35.83
N THR A 86 -7.47 -12.31 -35.39
CA THR A 86 -7.40 -12.76 -34.00
C THR A 86 -5.99 -12.67 -33.42
N GLU A 87 -4.96 -12.95 -34.22
CA GLU A 87 -3.56 -12.81 -33.79
C GLU A 87 -3.15 -11.37 -33.52
N SER A 88 -3.54 -10.44 -34.40
CA SER A 88 -3.33 -9.02 -34.19
C SER A 88 -4.05 -8.54 -32.92
N ALA A 89 -5.25 -9.04 -32.66
CA ALA A 89 -6.01 -8.69 -31.47
C ALA A 89 -5.33 -9.13 -30.17
N PHE A 90 -4.84 -10.37 -30.13
CA PHE A 90 -4.05 -10.86 -28.99
C PHE A 90 -2.74 -10.09 -28.83
N ARG A 91 -2.07 -9.73 -29.93
CA ARG A 91 -0.84 -8.93 -29.88
C ARG A 91 -1.09 -7.54 -29.27
N ILE A 92 -2.09 -6.81 -29.75
CA ILE A 92 -2.48 -5.50 -29.22
C ILE A 92 -2.83 -5.61 -27.74
N THR A 93 -3.73 -6.53 -27.39
CA THR A 93 -4.16 -6.71 -25.99
C THR A 93 -3.00 -7.09 -25.09
N SER A 94 -2.08 -7.95 -25.56
CA SER A 94 -0.91 -8.35 -24.77
C SER A 94 0.07 -7.19 -24.53
N ALA A 95 0.16 -6.22 -25.44
CA ALA A 95 1.00 -5.03 -25.27
C ALA A 95 0.42 -4.11 -24.18
N ASP A 96 -0.90 -3.89 -24.20
CA ASP A 96 -1.59 -3.12 -23.17
C ASP A 96 -1.52 -3.82 -21.81
N LEU A 97 -1.75 -5.14 -21.76
CA LEU A 97 -1.59 -5.92 -20.53
C LEU A 97 -0.15 -5.93 -20.02
N SER A 98 0.86 -5.86 -20.89
CA SER A 98 2.27 -5.73 -20.46
C SER A 98 2.50 -4.41 -19.72
N SER A 99 1.87 -3.33 -20.19
CA SER A 99 1.93 -2.03 -19.52
C SER A 99 1.19 -2.05 -18.18
N LEU A 100 0.04 -2.74 -18.12
CA LEU A 100 -0.68 -2.96 -16.86
C LEU A 100 0.10 -3.85 -15.88
N ALA A 101 0.88 -4.81 -16.37
CA ALA A 101 1.80 -5.59 -15.53
C ALA A 101 2.84 -4.68 -14.88
N SER A 102 3.45 -3.76 -15.63
CA SER A 102 4.37 -2.76 -15.07
C SER A 102 3.72 -1.91 -13.97
N ASN A 103 2.47 -1.48 -14.17
CA ASN A 103 1.70 -0.75 -13.15
C ASN A 103 1.44 -1.60 -11.90
N ALA A 104 1.12 -2.89 -12.06
CA ALA A 104 0.98 -3.82 -10.94
C ALA A 104 2.31 -4.03 -10.19
N GLY A 105 3.43 -4.07 -10.90
CA GLY A 105 4.77 -4.12 -10.33
C GLY A 105 5.10 -2.89 -9.50
N LEU A 106 4.81 -1.69 -10.03
CA LEU A 106 4.98 -0.44 -9.29
C LEU A 106 4.12 -0.43 -8.03
N LEU A 107 2.85 -0.85 -8.11
CA LEU A 107 1.96 -0.98 -6.94
C LEU A 107 2.55 -1.94 -5.89
N SER A 108 3.09 -3.08 -6.32
CA SER A 108 3.75 -4.04 -5.43
C SER A 108 4.97 -3.46 -4.74
N GLU A 109 5.83 -2.77 -5.49
CA GLU A 109 7.03 -2.11 -4.96
C GLU A 109 6.65 -1.07 -3.91
N ARG A 110 5.69 -0.19 -4.22
CA ARG A 110 5.24 0.85 -3.29
C ARG A 110 4.64 0.28 -2.02
N LEU A 111 3.78 -0.74 -2.14
CA LEU A 111 3.25 -1.47 -0.98
C LEU A 111 4.34 -2.12 -0.13
N SER A 112 5.48 -2.51 -0.73
CA SER A 112 6.59 -3.11 0.00
C SER A 112 7.36 -2.10 0.87
N ILE A 113 7.43 -0.83 0.44
CA ILE A 113 8.10 0.26 1.20
C ILE A 113 7.36 0.57 2.51
N LEU A 114 6.06 0.29 2.54
CA LEU A 114 5.21 0.50 3.72
C LEU A 114 5.31 -0.65 4.74
N ILE A 115 6.02 -1.74 4.42
CA ILE A 115 6.16 -2.89 5.33
C ILE A 115 6.94 -2.50 6.58
N GLY A 116 6.38 -2.83 7.75
CA GLY A 116 7.03 -2.61 9.04
C GLY A 116 7.09 -1.14 9.48
N ARG A 117 6.51 -0.20 8.70
CA ARG A 117 6.38 1.20 9.10
C ARG A 117 5.23 1.39 10.09
N HIS A 118 5.46 2.23 11.08
CA HIS A 118 4.46 2.55 12.10
C HIS A 118 3.18 3.11 11.46
N GLY A 119 2.02 2.53 11.80
CA GLY A 119 0.72 2.89 11.22
C GLY A 119 0.29 2.03 10.02
N PHE A 120 1.22 1.30 9.41
CA PHE A 120 0.98 0.39 8.27
C PHE A 120 1.01 -1.09 8.67
N ASP A 121 0.97 -1.39 9.98
CA ASP A 121 1.04 -2.74 10.52
C ASP A 121 -0.05 -3.68 9.97
N GLU A 122 -1.26 -3.15 9.80
CA GLU A 122 -2.39 -3.89 9.24
C GLU A 122 -2.17 -4.28 7.77
N LEU A 123 -1.65 -3.36 6.96
CA LEU A 123 -1.32 -3.61 5.55
C LEU A 123 -0.22 -4.67 5.45
N THR A 124 0.77 -4.59 6.35
CA THR A 124 1.84 -5.59 6.50
C THR A 124 1.27 -6.96 6.87
N ARG A 125 0.37 -7.04 7.87
CA ARG A 125 -0.29 -8.28 8.29
C ARG A 125 -1.15 -8.89 7.19
N SER A 126 -1.85 -8.06 6.41
CA SER A 126 -2.66 -8.51 5.27
C SER A 126 -1.84 -8.98 4.06
N LYS A 127 -0.50 -8.86 4.13
CA LYS A 127 0.46 -9.21 3.08
C LYS A 127 0.11 -8.57 1.74
N LEU A 128 -0.29 -7.30 1.77
CA LEU A 128 -0.87 -6.66 0.58
C LEU A 128 0.13 -6.57 -0.59
N HIS A 129 1.41 -6.33 -0.29
CA HIS A 129 2.50 -6.42 -1.26
C HIS A 129 2.56 -7.77 -1.98
N ARG A 130 2.32 -8.90 -1.28
CA ARG A 130 2.31 -10.24 -1.93
C ARG A 130 1.12 -10.40 -2.86
N ASN A 131 -0.02 -9.83 -2.50
CA ASN A 131 -1.20 -9.86 -3.37
C ASN A 131 -0.96 -9.03 -4.63
N ALA A 132 -0.30 -7.87 -4.53
CA ALA A 132 0.09 -7.06 -5.68
C ALA A 132 1.16 -7.75 -6.53
N HIS A 133 2.13 -8.42 -5.92
CA HIS A 133 3.11 -9.22 -6.64
C HIS A 133 2.47 -10.41 -7.39
N SER A 134 1.56 -11.13 -6.73
CA SER A 134 0.79 -12.20 -7.37
C SER A 134 -0.08 -11.68 -8.52
N LEU A 135 -0.61 -10.46 -8.41
CA LEU A 135 -1.32 -9.80 -9.50
C LEU A 135 -0.39 -9.54 -10.70
N LEU A 136 0.82 -9.01 -10.46
CA LEU A 136 1.85 -8.84 -11.49
C LEU A 136 2.17 -10.18 -12.18
N GLU A 137 2.40 -11.25 -11.42
CA GLU A 137 2.67 -12.58 -11.96
C GLU A 137 1.49 -13.11 -12.79
N GLY A 138 0.26 -12.90 -12.30
CA GLY A 138 -0.96 -13.26 -13.00
C GLY A 138 -1.08 -12.57 -14.37
N ILE A 139 -0.92 -11.24 -14.41
CA ILE A 139 -0.96 -10.47 -15.66
C ILE A 139 0.18 -10.90 -16.59
N SER A 140 1.40 -11.07 -16.07
CA SER A 140 2.57 -11.50 -16.87
C SER A 140 2.38 -12.89 -17.48
N SER A 141 1.76 -13.81 -16.74
CA SER A 141 1.39 -15.14 -17.23
C SER A 141 0.37 -15.08 -18.37
N ILE A 142 -0.65 -14.22 -18.25
CA ILE A 142 -1.64 -13.97 -19.31
C ILE A 142 -0.95 -13.41 -20.56
N VAL A 143 -0.07 -12.41 -20.41
CA VAL A 143 0.71 -11.84 -21.51
C VAL A 143 1.53 -12.91 -22.21
N LYS A 144 2.21 -13.78 -21.45
CA LYS A 144 3.00 -14.89 -22.01
C LYS A 144 2.13 -15.85 -22.82
N LYS A 145 0.96 -16.23 -22.32
CA LYS A 145 0.00 -17.10 -23.02
C LYS A 145 -0.53 -16.45 -24.30
N MET A 146 -0.84 -15.16 -24.27
CA MET A 146 -1.28 -14.43 -25.47
C MET A 146 -0.20 -14.39 -26.56
N ARG A 147 1.06 -14.24 -26.17
CA ARG A 147 2.21 -14.17 -27.08
C ARG A 147 2.66 -15.52 -27.61
N SER A 148 2.59 -16.59 -26.81
CA SER A 148 3.02 -17.92 -27.25
C SER A 148 2.12 -18.48 -28.35
N GLY A 149 0.86 -18.05 -28.40
CA GLY A 149 -0.09 -18.52 -29.41
C GLY A 149 -0.45 -20.01 -29.28
N GLU A 150 -0.01 -20.67 -28.21
CA GLU A 150 -0.30 -22.08 -27.94
C GLU A 150 -1.80 -22.28 -27.72
N ASP A 151 -2.38 -23.20 -28.50
CA ASP A 151 -3.74 -23.73 -28.37
C ASP A 151 -4.82 -22.66 -28.16
N ARG A 152 -5.20 -21.98 -29.25
CA ARG A 152 -6.30 -21.00 -29.30
C ARG A 152 -7.68 -21.64 -29.44
N SER A 153 -7.87 -22.82 -28.85
CA SER A 153 -9.21 -23.38 -28.69
C SER A 153 -10.12 -22.40 -27.94
N THR A 154 -11.41 -22.43 -28.26
CA THR A 154 -12.42 -21.57 -27.63
C THR A 154 -12.40 -21.70 -26.10
N GLU A 155 -12.14 -22.90 -25.58
CA GLU A 155 -12.00 -23.15 -24.14
C GLU A 155 -10.79 -22.41 -23.53
N ASN A 156 -9.62 -22.47 -24.16
CA ASN A 156 -8.43 -21.78 -23.65
C ASN A 156 -8.56 -20.27 -23.75
N VAL A 157 -9.19 -19.76 -24.80
CA VAL A 157 -9.52 -18.34 -24.94
C VAL A 157 -10.47 -17.90 -23.82
N GLN A 158 -11.50 -18.70 -23.50
CA GLN A 158 -12.40 -18.40 -22.39
C GLN A 158 -11.66 -18.39 -21.04
N ARG A 159 -10.82 -19.40 -20.77
CA ARG A 159 -9.98 -19.45 -19.56
C ARG A 159 -9.04 -18.24 -19.46
N LEU A 160 -8.54 -17.73 -20.58
CA LEU A 160 -7.71 -16.53 -20.63
C LEU A 160 -8.52 -15.29 -20.22
N LEU A 161 -9.71 -15.10 -20.79
CA LEU A 161 -10.61 -13.99 -20.43
C LEU A 161 -11.00 -14.03 -18.94
N ASP A 162 -11.28 -15.23 -18.42
CA ASP A 162 -11.60 -15.43 -17.01
C ASP A 162 -10.38 -15.15 -16.11
N SER A 163 -9.17 -15.45 -16.59
CA SER A 163 -7.93 -15.09 -15.88
C SER A 163 -7.72 -13.58 -15.81
N ILE A 164 -8.05 -12.83 -16.86
CA ILE A 164 -8.00 -11.35 -16.85
C ILE A 164 -9.00 -10.80 -15.84
N GLU A 165 -10.22 -11.32 -15.81
CA GLU A 165 -11.23 -10.92 -14.80
C GLU A 165 -10.76 -11.27 -13.37
N GLY A 166 -10.13 -12.43 -13.18
CA GLY A 166 -9.53 -12.81 -11.90
C GLY A 166 -8.48 -11.80 -11.43
N CYS A 167 -7.63 -11.33 -12.34
CA CYS A 167 -6.66 -10.26 -12.05
C CYS A 167 -7.36 -8.94 -11.69
N ALA A 168 -8.41 -8.55 -12.43
CA ALA A 168 -9.17 -7.35 -12.13
C ALA A 168 -9.82 -7.42 -10.73
N ALA A 169 -10.47 -8.54 -10.41
CA ALA A 169 -11.06 -8.79 -9.09
C ALA A 169 -10.01 -8.79 -7.97
N GLN A 170 -8.79 -9.29 -8.22
CA GLN A 170 -7.69 -9.21 -7.26
C GLN A 170 -7.23 -7.77 -7.03
N SER A 171 -7.17 -6.96 -8.09
CA SER A 171 -6.87 -5.52 -7.99
C SER A 171 -7.93 -4.77 -7.18
N ASP A 172 -9.22 -5.06 -7.38
CA ASP A 172 -10.32 -4.53 -6.55
C ASP A 172 -10.19 -4.93 -5.08
N ARG A 173 -9.83 -6.17 -4.79
CA ARG A 173 -9.60 -6.61 -3.40
C ARG A 173 -8.45 -5.86 -2.75
N ILE A 174 -7.42 -5.50 -3.52
CA ILE A 174 -6.31 -4.66 -3.02
C ILE A 174 -6.83 -3.25 -2.71
N ALA A 175 -7.59 -2.65 -3.62
CA ALA A 175 -8.21 -1.34 -3.42
C ALA A 175 -9.11 -1.29 -2.18
N ASN A 176 -9.99 -2.29 -2.01
CA ASN A 176 -10.90 -2.37 -0.88
C ASN A 176 -10.14 -2.51 0.45
N LYS A 177 -9.08 -3.33 0.50
CA LYS A 177 -8.23 -3.44 1.70
C LYS A 177 -7.53 -2.12 2.04
N LEU A 178 -7.10 -1.37 1.03
CA LEU A 178 -6.51 -0.04 1.23
C LEU A 178 -7.55 0.94 1.77
N TYR A 179 -8.77 0.90 1.23
CA TYR A 179 -9.90 1.71 1.70
C TYR A 179 -10.27 1.39 3.15
N ASP A 180 -10.40 0.11 3.50
CA ASP A 180 -10.72 -0.32 4.87
C ASP A 180 -9.64 0.12 5.86
N SER A 181 -8.37 0.02 5.45
CA SER A 181 -7.23 0.47 6.24
C SER A 181 -7.18 1.99 6.48
N GLN A 182 -7.94 2.79 5.72
CA GLN A 182 -8.00 4.25 5.87
C GLN A 182 -9.05 4.72 6.88
N ARG A 183 -10.10 3.92 7.12
CA ARG A 183 -11.34 4.38 7.76
C ARG A 183 -11.18 4.86 9.20
N GLU A 184 -10.14 4.41 9.89
CA GLU A 184 -9.87 4.71 11.30
C GLU A 184 -8.49 5.34 11.56
N LYS A 185 -7.76 5.71 10.49
CA LYS A 185 -6.33 6.06 10.60
C LYS A 185 -6.05 7.55 10.43
N SER A 186 -4.89 7.96 10.94
CA SER A 186 -4.41 9.34 10.89
C SER A 186 -4.33 9.85 9.45
N GLU A 187 -4.50 11.15 9.28
CA GLU A 187 -4.41 11.85 8.00
C GLU A 187 -3.11 11.51 7.23
N ILE A 188 -2.01 11.31 7.97
CA ILE A 188 -0.72 10.88 7.42
C ILE A 188 -0.85 9.56 6.65
N ILE A 189 -1.55 8.57 7.20
CA ILE A 189 -1.69 7.25 6.57
C ILE A 189 -2.57 7.35 5.33
N ARG A 190 -3.58 8.23 5.36
CA ARG A 190 -4.44 8.51 4.19
C ARG A 190 -3.62 9.08 3.04
N THR A 191 -2.71 10.02 3.30
CA THR A 191 -1.81 10.61 2.29
C THR A 191 -1.02 9.57 1.49
N TYR A 192 -0.60 8.46 2.11
CA TYR A 192 0.15 7.40 1.41
C TYR A 192 -0.75 6.32 0.80
N THR A 193 -1.85 5.97 1.47
CA THR A 193 -2.72 4.88 1.02
C THR A 193 -3.70 5.30 -0.08
N ASP A 194 -4.09 6.57 -0.15
CA ASP A 194 -5.04 7.06 -1.16
C ASP A 194 -4.51 6.94 -2.60
N PRO A 195 -3.27 7.38 -2.89
CA PRO A 195 -2.65 7.16 -4.19
C PRO A 195 -2.62 5.67 -4.58
N LEU A 196 -2.21 4.79 -3.67
CA LEU A 196 -2.19 3.33 -3.88
C LEU A 196 -3.57 2.76 -4.16
N ARG A 197 -4.60 3.21 -3.42
CA ARG A 197 -5.98 2.77 -3.62
C ARG A 197 -6.46 3.17 -5.01
N ARG A 198 -6.29 4.44 -5.39
CA ARG A 198 -6.70 4.94 -6.72
C ARG A 198 -5.97 4.21 -7.84
N ALA A 199 -4.69 3.89 -7.65
CA ALA A 199 -3.90 3.10 -8.57
C ALA A 199 -4.46 1.68 -8.73
N ALA A 200 -4.79 0.99 -7.64
CA ALA A 200 -5.40 -0.35 -7.66
C ALA A 200 -6.81 -0.35 -8.30
N GLU A 201 -7.62 0.68 -8.03
CA GLU A 201 -8.94 0.86 -8.67
C GLU A 201 -8.81 1.11 -10.17
N LYS A 202 -7.86 1.98 -10.58
CA LYS A 202 -7.59 2.24 -12.00
C LYS A 202 -7.13 0.97 -12.70
N LEU A 203 -6.18 0.24 -12.13
CA LEU A 203 -5.70 -1.03 -12.68
C LEU A 203 -6.83 -2.06 -12.86
N SER A 204 -7.74 -2.16 -11.88
CA SER A 204 -8.91 -3.02 -11.99
C SER A 204 -9.82 -2.63 -13.16
N ARG A 205 -10.17 -1.33 -13.26
CA ARG A 205 -10.99 -0.81 -14.37
C ARG A 205 -10.33 -1.07 -15.71
N ASP A 206 -9.04 -0.81 -15.84
CA ASP A 206 -8.28 -0.97 -17.08
C ASP A 206 -8.23 -2.45 -17.51
N LEU A 207 -8.04 -3.38 -16.56
CA LEU A 207 -8.09 -4.82 -16.82
C LEU A 207 -9.48 -5.27 -17.30
N ARG A 208 -10.56 -4.81 -16.66
CA ARG A 208 -11.94 -5.14 -17.10
C ARG A 208 -12.25 -4.57 -18.48
N LEU A 209 -11.78 -3.36 -18.77
CA LEU A 209 -11.98 -2.75 -20.07
C LEU A 209 -11.23 -3.53 -21.16
N ALA A 210 -9.97 -3.89 -20.91
CA ALA A 210 -9.19 -4.75 -21.82
C ALA A 210 -9.90 -6.10 -22.07
N ASN A 211 -10.42 -6.73 -21.01
CA ASN A 211 -11.17 -7.99 -21.08
C ASN A 211 -12.44 -7.84 -21.93
N THR A 212 -13.22 -6.78 -21.68
CA THR A 212 -14.48 -6.50 -22.37
C THR A 212 -14.23 -6.23 -23.85
N ASN A 213 -13.24 -5.40 -24.17
CA ASN A 213 -12.88 -5.06 -25.55
C ASN A 213 -12.39 -6.29 -26.32
N LEU A 214 -11.55 -7.13 -25.70
CA LEU A 214 -11.11 -8.38 -26.32
C LEU A 214 -12.27 -9.36 -26.53
N ARG A 215 -13.13 -9.55 -25.53
CA ARG A 215 -14.31 -10.44 -25.63
C ARG A 215 -15.26 -9.98 -26.74
N ASN A 216 -15.54 -8.68 -26.83
CA ASN A 216 -16.40 -8.12 -27.88
C ASN A 216 -15.79 -8.32 -29.28
N TYR A 217 -14.48 -8.12 -29.41
CA TYR A 217 -13.79 -8.37 -30.68
C TYR A 217 -13.87 -9.84 -31.11
N LEU A 218 -13.60 -10.78 -30.18
CA LEU A 218 -13.63 -12.21 -30.48
C LEU A 218 -15.02 -12.67 -30.90
N LYS A 219 -16.07 -12.20 -30.22
CA LYS A 219 -17.46 -12.49 -30.60
C LYS A 219 -17.78 -11.97 -32.00
N GLY A 220 -17.40 -10.73 -32.31
CA GLY A 220 -17.60 -10.17 -33.66
C GLY A 220 -16.80 -10.89 -34.74
N ALA A 221 -15.61 -11.40 -34.41
CA ALA A 221 -14.80 -12.19 -35.34
C ALA A 221 -15.41 -13.57 -35.64
N GLU A 222 -16.03 -14.22 -34.66
CA GLU A 222 -16.77 -15.49 -34.87
C GLU A 222 -18.01 -15.27 -35.74
N GLU A 223 -18.78 -14.21 -35.50
CA GLU A 223 -19.95 -13.86 -36.31
C GLU A 223 -19.58 -13.57 -37.77
N ALA A 224 -18.47 -12.86 -38.00
CA ALA A 224 -17.96 -12.57 -39.34
C ALA A 224 -17.37 -13.79 -40.07
N ALA A 225 -16.94 -14.83 -39.34
CA ALA A 225 -16.45 -16.07 -39.93
C ALA A 225 -17.59 -17.04 -40.31
N ALA A 226 -18.79 -16.85 -39.74
CA ALA A 226 -19.98 -17.65 -40.01
C ALA A 226 -20.86 -17.10 -41.16
N SER A 227 -20.60 -15.86 -41.60
CA SER A 227 -21.28 -15.17 -42.71
C SER A 227 -20.53 -15.29 -44.02
#